data_AF-A0A501PMW2-F1
#
_entry.id   AF-A0A501PMW2-F1
#
_cell.length_a   1.000
_cell.length_b   1.000
_cell.length_c   1.000
_cell.angle_alpha   90.00
_cell.angle_beta   90.00
_cell.angle_gamma   90.00
#
_symmetry.space_group_name_H-M   'P 1'
#
loop_
_entity.id
_entity.type
_entity.pdbx_description
1 polymer ?
#
loop_
_entity_poly.entity_id
_entity_poly.type
_entity_poly.pdbx_seq_one_letter_code
_entity_poly.pdbx_strand_id
1 'polypeptide(L)'
;MTNRQQLKAEFIRQQGWDGADIRQVAGDASFRSYDRLQKGAATAILMDAPPAFEDVRPFVAIDRYLFDLGLSAPQILAADLDNGFLLLEDLGDNLYARVIEKDLAREESLYEKAVSLLAFLQDRPVPDQLMISRDELYRVPAYDMKVLLDEVALFVDWYLPLITGRRLAEAERGEYINLWRLALEEISSTRDCIVLRDYHAENLLFLPDRGGDRQVGLLDFQDALMGHRAYDLVSLLQDARRDVSPELEGKMIRHYLEMTGLDMDSFLRGYALLGAQRNAKIIGIFARLCQRDGKDKYLSLIPRVWDLLQRGLDHPALDGLKGWFDKMVPGEARMEVPVAKPQASARAMILAAGLGTRMRPLTEKTPKPLLKVAGKTMLDRILDGLAAAGIRTAVVNMHHLADQVEAAVKARPDHRPKVILSDERDRLMDSGGGVMKALPYFGNRSFYVLNSDLVWQESEAPGRESMLHRLATNWRPEDMDILMLLMPTDRAHGYDGAGDYHRDGEGRLTPRRLSPDPEAPAAYMYAGVLTMKPVLFEGLANEPFSLREIFDKASETGRLFGIIHDGEWYHVGTPEALEDCNKALGKPEVG
;
A
#
# COMPACT_ATOMS: atom_id res chain seq x y z
N MET A 1 0.10 -13.57 24.85
CA MET A 1 0.70 -12.50 24.03
C MET A 1 1.35 -11.52 24.98
N THR A 2 2.68 -11.46 25.01
CA THR A 2 3.41 -10.46 25.81
C THR A 2 3.14 -9.09 25.20
N ASN A 3 2.95 -8.06 26.03
CA ASN A 3 2.66 -6.70 25.53
C ASN A 3 3.93 -6.14 24.84
N ARG A 4 3.83 -5.64 23.59
CA ARG A 4 4.96 -5.05 22.83
C ARG A 4 5.72 -4.01 23.64
N GLN A 5 5.01 -3.21 24.44
CA GLN A 5 5.62 -2.21 25.32
C GLN A 5 6.49 -2.83 26.42
N GLN A 6 6.12 -4.01 26.92
CA GLN A 6 6.94 -4.74 27.91
C GLN A 6 8.23 -5.26 27.27
N LEU A 7 8.15 -5.83 26.06
CA LEU A 7 9.35 -6.28 25.34
C LEU A 7 10.29 -5.11 25.03
N LYS A 8 9.73 -3.98 24.57
CA LYS A 8 10.49 -2.74 24.33
C LYS A 8 11.18 -2.23 25.60
N ALA A 9 10.45 -2.13 26.71
CA ALA A 9 11.00 -1.67 27.98
C ALA A 9 12.07 -2.62 28.53
N GLU A 10 11.89 -3.93 28.34
CA GLU A 10 12.87 -4.94 28.74
C GLU A 10 14.15 -4.81 27.91
N PHE A 11 14.05 -4.68 26.59
CA PHE A 11 15.19 -4.47 25.70
C PHE A 11 15.98 -3.21 26.11
N ILE A 12 15.31 -2.07 26.28
CA ILE A 12 15.94 -0.81 26.73
C ILE A 12 16.71 -1.02 28.04
N ARG A 13 16.10 -1.71 29.01
CA ARG A 13 16.69 -1.97 30.33
C ARG A 13 17.92 -2.87 30.23
N GLN A 14 17.84 -3.95 29.47
CA GLN A 14 18.94 -4.91 29.27
C GLN A 14 20.16 -4.25 28.62
N GLN A 15 19.94 -3.28 27.75
CA GLN A 15 21.02 -2.51 27.11
C GLN A 15 21.51 -1.32 27.94
N GLY A 16 21.09 -1.18 29.21
CA GLY A 16 21.57 -0.14 30.13
C GLY A 16 20.97 1.26 29.90
N TRP A 17 19.88 1.36 29.15
CA TRP A 17 19.15 2.61 28.89
C TRP A 17 17.94 2.80 29.81
N ASP A 18 17.92 2.09 30.95
CA ASP A 18 16.92 2.29 31.99
C ASP A 18 16.92 3.76 32.46
N GLY A 19 15.72 4.32 32.63
CA GLY A 19 15.51 5.71 33.04
C GLY A 19 15.85 6.77 31.99
N ALA A 20 16.12 6.39 30.73
CA ALA A 20 16.30 7.35 29.64
C ALA A 20 14.99 8.13 29.34
N ASP A 21 15.12 9.41 29.00
CA ASP A 21 14.01 10.17 28.39
C ASP A 21 13.83 9.68 26.94
N ILE A 22 12.58 9.38 26.56
CA ILE A 22 12.24 8.78 25.28
C ILE A 22 11.41 9.79 24.48
N ARG A 23 11.91 10.19 23.31
CA ARG A 23 11.22 11.13 22.43
C ARG A 23 11.15 10.58 21.02
N GLN A 24 9.96 10.59 20.44
CA GLN A 24 9.78 10.17 19.06
C GLN A 24 10.51 11.13 18.11
N VAL A 25 11.37 10.60 17.23
CA VAL A 25 12.16 11.40 16.26
C VAL A 25 11.38 11.57 14.97
N ALA A 26 10.80 10.49 14.48
CA ALA A 26 10.03 10.48 13.24
C ALA A 26 8.93 9.40 13.30
N GLY A 27 7.76 9.75 12.75
CA GLY A 27 6.72 8.80 12.36
C GLY A 27 6.76 8.65 10.84
N ASP A 28 7.29 7.53 10.37
CA ASP A 28 7.43 7.24 8.95
C ASP A 28 6.09 6.74 8.33
N ALA A 29 6.05 6.51 7.03
CA ALA A 29 4.96 5.83 6.31
C ALA A 29 5.00 4.29 6.42
N SER A 30 6.03 3.73 7.08
CA SER A 30 6.20 2.31 7.38
C SER A 30 5.69 1.96 8.79
N PHE A 31 5.83 0.70 9.19
CA PHE A 31 5.39 0.23 10.52
C PHE A 31 6.48 0.37 11.58
N ARG A 32 7.74 0.54 11.16
CA ARG A 32 8.84 0.88 12.07
C ARG A 32 8.71 2.28 12.66
N SER A 33 9.21 2.45 13.87
CA SER A 33 9.28 3.74 14.56
C SER A 33 10.66 3.97 15.14
N TYR A 34 11.05 5.25 15.26
CA TYR A 34 12.34 5.66 15.79
C TYR A 34 12.14 6.60 16.97
N ASP A 35 12.66 6.18 18.12
CA ASP A 35 12.67 6.96 19.35
C ASP A 35 14.10 7.31 19.74
N ARG A 36 14.36 8.58 20.06
CA ARG A 36 15.61 8.99 20.67
C ARG A 36 15.55 8.72 22.16
N LEU A 37 16.55 7.99 22.64
CA LEU A 37 16.82 7.77 24.05
C LEU A 37 17.87 8.78 24.51
N GLN A 38 17.62 9.47 25.62
CA GLN A 38 18.57 10.39 26.24
C GLN A 38 18.83 10.00 27.69
N LYS A 39 20.11 9.73 28.03
CA LYS A 39 20.55 9.38 29.40
C LYS A 39 21.76 10.24 29.77
N GLY A 40 21.51 11.34 30.50
CA GLY A 40 22.52 12.35 30.77
C GLY A 40 22.97 13.03 29.48
N ALA A 41 24.28 12.96 29.17
CA ALA A 41 24.86 13.48 27.93
C ALA A 41 24.86 12.46 26.78
N ALA A 42 24.57 11.18 27.05
CA ALA A 42 24.56 10.14 26.02
C ALA A 42 23.20 10.08 25.30
N THR A 43 23.24 9.84 23.99
CA THR A 43 22.05 9.63 23.16
C THR A 43 22.18 8.37 22.30
N ALA A 44 21.04 7.77 21.96
CA ALA A 44 20.92 6.65 21.04
C ALA A 44 19.56 6.67 20.35
N ILE A 45 19.42 5.97 19.23
CA ILE A 45 18.16 5.78 18.53
C ILE A 45 17.68 4.35 18.73
N LEU A 46 16.48 4.19 19.26
CA LEU A 46 15.76 2.93 19.33
C LEU A 46 14.88 2.79 18.09
N MET A 47 15.15 1.77 17.28
CA MET A 47 14.24 1.31 16.25
C MET A 47 13.32 0.24 16.82
N ASP A 48 12.03 0.40 16.57
CA ASP A 48 10.97 -0.57 16.91
C ASP A 48 10.22 -0.94 15.62
N ALA A 49 10.51 -2.11 15.08
CA ALA A 49 9.93 -2.66 13.86
C ALA A 49 9.23 -3.99 14.19
N PRO A 50 7.89 -4.02 14.33
CA PRO A 50 7.21 -5.25 14.73
C PRO A 50 7.33 -6.35 13.65
N PRO A 51 7.85 -7.56 13.98
CA PRO A 51 8.13 -8.61 13.00
C PRO A 51 6.94 -9.10 12.18
N ALA A 52 5.71 -8.91 12.69
CA ALA A 52 4.48 -9.23 11.95
C ALA A 52 4.25 -8.34 10.73
N PHE A 53 4.96 -7.21 10.63
CA PHE A 53 4.80 -6.22 9.56
C PHE A 53 6.12 -5.90 8.83
N GLU A 54 7.27 -5.96 9.51
CA GLU A 54 8.54 -5.50 8.94
C GLU A 54 9.73 -6.29 9.53
N ASP A 55 10.67 -6.70 8.67
CA ASP A 55 11.88 -7.44 9.06
C ASP A 55 13.08 -6.48 9.18
N VAL A 56 13.83 -6.59 10.29
CA VAL A 56 15.01 -5.75 10.56
C VAL A 56 16.31 -6.31 9.97
N ARG A 57 16.31 -7.56 9.52
CA ARG A 57 17.51 -8.22 8.98
C ARG A 57 18.12 -7.52 7.76
N PRO A 58 17.34 -7.01 6.78
CA PRO A 58 17.88 -6.21 5.69
C PRO A 58 18.62 -4.96 6.20
N PHE A 59 18.04 -4.24 7.17
CA PHE A 59 18.68 -3.08 7.78
C PHE A 59 20.05 -3.45 8.35
N VAL A 60 20.13 -4.52 9.15
CA VAL A 60 21.38 -4.96 9.79
C VAL A 60 22.44 -5.35 8.77
N ALA A 61 22.04 -6.04 7.69
CA ALA A 61 22.97 -6.47 6.64
C ALA A 61 23.56 -5.28 5.87
N ILE A 62 22.72 -4.34 5.43
CA ILE A 62 23.17 -3.15 4.69
C ILE A 62 23.96 -2.21 5.61
N ASP A 63 23.53 -1.98 6.84
CA ASP A 63 24.22 -1.12 7.81
C ASP A 63 25.66 -1.57 8.02
N ARG A 64 25.85 -2.86 8.31
CA ARG A 64 27.19 -3.43 8.53
C ARG A 64 28.05 -3.36 7.28
N TYR A 65 27.48 -3.62 6.11
CA TYR A 65 28.21 -3.47 4.85
C TYR A 65 28.73 -2.03 4.67
N LEU A 66 27.88 -1.03 4.88
CA LEU A 66 28.26 0.38 4.79
C LEU A 66 29.30 0.75 5.86
N PHE A 67 29.13 0.26 7.09
CA PHE A 67 30.05 0.50 8.19
C PHE A 67 31.44 -0.12 7.94
N ASP A 68 31.50 -1.34 7.41
CA ASP A 68 32.74 -2.06 7.08
C ASP A 68 33.51 -1.37 5.93
N LEU A 69 32.80 -0.65 5.06
CA LEU A 69 33.40 0.24 4.05
C LEU A 69 33.92 1.57 4.64
N GLY A 70 33.73 1.78 5.95
CA GLY A 70 34.11 3.00 6.64
C GLY A 70 33.15 4.17 6.41
N LEU A 71 31.93 3.91 5.90
CA LEU A 71 30.89 4.92 5.72
C LEU A 71 30.10 5.15 7.01
N SER A 72 29.36 6.26 7.07
CA SER A 72 28.64 6.66 8.28
C SER A 72 27.18 6.21 8.28
N ALA A 73 26.96 4.90 8.20
CA ALA A 73 25.71 4.29 8.65
C ALA A 73 25.70 4.25 10.20
N PRO A 74 24.52 4.29 10.87
CA PRO A 74 24.44 4.37 12.32
C PRO A 74 24.89 3.06 12.97
N GLN A 75 25.96 3.10 13.76
CA GLN A 75 26.48 1.89 14.42
C GLN A 75 25.38 1.16 15.21
N ILE A 76 25.16 -0.12 14.91
CA ILE A 76 24.27 -0.99 15.70
C ILE A 76 24.94 -1.29 17.05
N LEU A 77 24.42 -0.68 18.12
CA LEU A 77 24.89 -0.85 19.49
C LEU A 77 24.37 -2.14 20.12
N ALA A 78 23.12 -2.51 19.81
CA ALA A 78 22.49 -3.76 20.22
C ALA A 78 21.36 -4.15 19.26
N ALA A 79 21.03 -5.44 19.19
CA ALA A 79 19.97 -5.96 18.33
C ALA A 79 19.23 -7.13 18.99
N ASP A 80 17.90 -7.12 18.87
CA ASP A 80 16.99 -8.25 19.12
C ASP A 80 16.19 -8.47 17.83
N LEU A 81 16.68 -9.36 16.97
CA LEU A 81 16.13 -9.58 15.63
C LEU A 81 14.79 -10.33 15.64
N ASP A 82 14.56 -11.16 16.65
CA ASP A 82 13.34 -11.95 16.77
C ASP A 82 12.16 -11.09 17.21
N ASN A 83 12.42 -10.08 18.03
CA ASN A 83 11.42 -9.07 18.38
C ASN A 83 11.54 -7.80 17.52
N GLY A 84 12.50 -7.67 16.60
CA GLY A 84 12.62 -6.50 15.73
C GLY A 84 12.90 -5.19 16.48
N PHE A 85 13.85 -5.22 17.42
CA PHE A 85 14.38 -4.02 18.07
C PHE A 85 15.86 -3.84 17.73
N LEU A 86 16.25 -2.61 17.36
CA LEU A 86 17.64 -2.22 17.21
C LEU A 86 17.92 -0.99 18.06
N LEU A 87 19.08 -0.96 18.71
CA LEU A 87 19.63 0.22 19.35
C LEU A 87 20.80 0.72 18.50
N LEU A 88 20.71 1.96 18.05
CA LEU A 88 21.57 2.54 17.03
C LEU A 88 22.29 3.79 17.56
N GLU A 89 23.44 4.10 16.97
CA GLU A 89 24.10 5.39 17.12
C GLU A 89 23.16 6.54 16.73
N ASP A 90 23.14 7.59 17.54
CA ASP A 90 22.47 8.85 17.21
C ASP A 90 23.41 9.74 16.38
N LEU A 91 23.18 9.78 15.07
CA LEU A 91 23.93 10.61 14.13
C LEU A 91 23.53 12.10 14.19
N GLY A 92 22.59 12.48 15.06
CA GLY A 92 22.15 13.86 15.26
C GLY A 92 21.10 14.34 14.25
N ASP A 93 20.94 15.66 14.15
CA ASP A 93 19.78 16.31 13.50
C ASP A 93 20.12 17.15 12.25
N ASN A 94 21.39 17.13 11.83
CA ASN A 94 21.93 17.95 10.75
C ASN A 94 21.60 17.38 9.37
N LEU A 95 20.31 17.15 9.08
CA LEU A 95 19.87 16.70 7.76
C LEU A 95 20.35 17.69 6.71
N TYR A 96 20.85 17.20 5.58
CA TYR A 96 21.28 18.03 4.46
C TYR A 96 20.19 19.04 4.10
N ALA A 97 18.93 18.59 4.00
CA ALA A 97 17.79 19.46 3.75
C ALA A 97 17.72 20.67 4.70
N ARG A 98 17.89 20.44 6.02
CA ARG A 98 17.86 21.48 7.06
C ARG A 98 19.11 22.37 7.08
N VAL A 99 20.28 21.79 6.82
CA VAL A 99 21.54 22.55 6.78
C VAL A 99 21.52 23.51 5.60
N ILE A 100 21.08 23.06 4.44
CA ILE A 100 21.04 23.88 3.23
C ILE A 100 19.92 24.93 3.32
N GLU A 101 18.76 24.60 3.90
CA GLU A 101 17.71 25.59 4.16
C GLU A 101 18.21 26.77 5.01
N LYS A 102 19.10 26.50 5.98
CA LYS A 102 19.72 27.55 6.82
C LYS A 102 20.86 28.30 6.14
N ASP A 103 21.59 27.65 5.24
CA ASP A 103 22.78 28.20 4.58
C ASP A 103 22.92 27.60 3.16
N LEU A 104 22.28 28.26 2.19
CA LEU A 104 22.26 27.82 0.79
C LEU A 104 23.67 27.77 0.17
N ALA A 105 24.62 28.56 0.69
CA ALA A 105 26.00 28.55 0.19
C ALA A 105 26.72 27.21 0.41
N ARG A 106 26.20 26.35 1.30
CA ARG A 106 26.73 25.01 1.54
C ARG A 106 26.24 23.96 0.55
N GLU A 107 25.19 24.24 -0.22
CA GLU A 107 24.51 23.25 -1.08
C GLU A 107 25.50 22.52 -1.98
N GLU A 108 26.27 23.26 -2.78
CA GLU A 108 27.24 22.69 -3.72
C GLU A 108 28.25 21.79 -3.00
N SER A 109 28.84 22.26 -1.89
CA SER A 109 29.84 21.49 -1.14
C SER A 109 29.29 20.22 -0.49
N LEU A 110 28.02 20.23 -0.07
CA LEU A 110 27.37 19.07 0.55
C LEU A 110 27.02 18.04 -0.53
N TYR A 111 26.48 18.49 -1.66
CA TYR A 111 26.19 17.64 -2.80
C TYR A 111 27.47 17.01 -3.37
N GLU A 112 28.58 17.77 -3.49
CA GLU A 112 29.87 17.24 -3.93
C GLU A 112 30.38 16.10 -3.03
N LYS A 113 30.22 16.24 -1.70
CA LYS A 113 30.54 15.17 -0.74
C LYS A 113 29.64 13.94 -0.92
N ALA A 114 28.34 14.14 -1.09
CA ALA A 114 27.39 13.05 -1.30
C ALA A 114 27.65 12.30 -2.62
N VAL A 115 27.99 13.02 -3.68
CA VAL A 115 28.34 12.43 -4.98
C VAL A 115 29.67 11.67 -4.91
N SER A 116 30.66 12.23 -4.22
CA SER A 116 31.95 11.56 -3.99
C SER A 116 31.79 10.25 -3.20
N LEU A 117 31.00 10.27 -2.12
CA LEU A 117 30.67 9.07 -1.36
C LEU A 117 29.96 8.04 -2.24
N LEU A 118 28.99 8.47 -3.04
CA LEU A 118 28.23 7.57 -3.89
C LEU A 118 29.12 6.90 -4.94
N ALA A 119 30.01 7.66 -5.60
CA ALA A 119 31.00 7.12 -6.52
C ALA A 119 31.93 6.11 -5.83
N PHE A 120 32.39 6.41 -4.60
CA PHE A 120 33.21 5.49 -3.81
C PHE A 120 32.47 4.17 -3.51
N LEU A 121 31.21 4.26 -3.06
CA LEU A 121 30.36 3.11 -2.72
C LEU A 121 30.09 2.23 -3.96
N GLN A 122 29.78 2.85 -5.10
CA GLN A 122 29.39 2.14 -6.31
C GLN A 122 30.57 1.51 -7.07
N ASP A 123 31.81 1.90 -6.74
CA ASP A 123 33.03 1.27 -7.23
C ASP A 123 33.42 0.01 -6.42
N ARG A 124 32.66 -0.35 -5.38
CA ARG A 124 32.85 -1.60 -4.65
C ARG A 124 32.24 -2.78 -5.42
N PRO A 125 32.79 -4.01 -5.28
CA PRO A 125 32.18 -5.21 -5.84
C PRO A 125 30.73 -5.37 -5.36
N VAL A 126 29.83 -5.70 -6.28
CA VAL A 126 28.40 -5.84 -5.98
C VAL A 126 28.18 -7.04 -5.05
N PRO A 127 27.62 -6.84 -3.84
CA PRO A 127 27.43 -7.94 -2.89
C PRO A 127 26.18 -8.76 -3.22
N ASP A 128 26.34 -10.02 -3.60
CA ASP A 128 25.20 -10.96 -3.72
C ASP A 128 24.66 -11.36 -2.33
N GLN A 129 25.56 -11.45 -1.35
CA GLN A 129 25.25 -11.86 0.02
C GLN A 129 25.98 -10.96 1.02
N LEU A 130 25.28 -10.61 2.10
CA LEU A 130 25.77 -9.78 3.19
C LEU A 130 25.53 -10.48 4.53
N MET A 131 26.42 -10.26 5.50
CA MET A 131 26.33 -10.92 6.80
C MET A 131 25.37 -10.18 7.76
N ILE A 132 24.34 -10.89 8.24
CA ILE A 132 23.50 -10.43 9.36
C ILE A 132 24.10 -10.88 10.70
N SER A 133 24.65 -12.09 10.75
CA SER A 133 25.35 -12.65 11.91
C SER A 133 26.42 -13.65 11.45
N ARG A 134 27.05 -14.37 12.38
CA ARG A 134 28.03 -15.41 12.01
C ARG A 134 27.41 -16.56 11.20
N ASP A 135 26.13 -16.84 11.43
CA ASP A 135 25.43 -18.01 10.89
C ASP A 135 24.28 -17.61 9.95
N GLU A 136 24.11 -16.31 9.67
CA GLU A 136 22.97 -15.79 8.92
C GLU A 136 23.42 -14.79 7.84
N LEU A 137 22.99 -15.05 6.60
CA LEU A 137 23.28 -14.25 5.41
C LEU A 137 22.01 -13.67 4.83
N TYR A 138 22.09 -12.42 4.41
CA TYR A 138 21.08 -11.73 3.64
C TYR A 138 21.46 -11.75 2.15
N ARG A 139 20.55 -12.19 1.28
CA ARG A 139 20.73 -12.05 -0.17
C ARG A 139 20.19 -10.70 -0.61
N VAL A 140 21.06 -9.87 -1.19
CA VAL A 140 20.64 -8.57 -1.73
C VAL A 140 19.79 -8.83 -2.99
N PRO A 141 18.55 -8.33 -3.08
CA PRO A 141 17.72 -8.58 -4.24
C PRO A 141 18.20 -7.78 -5.46
N ALA A 142 17.93 -8.29 -6.66
CA ALA A 142 18.20 -7.56 -7.90
C ALA A 142 17.11 -6.51 -8.15
N TYR A 143 17.51 -5.35 -8.68
CA TYR A 143 16.59 -4.35 -9.20
C TYR A 143 16.17 -4.71 -10.64
N ASP A 144 15.43 -5.81 -10.74
CA ASP A 144 15.07 -6.41 -12.02
C ASP A 144 13.84 -5.77 -12.69
N MET A 145 13.51 -6.29 -13.87
CA MET A 145 12.36 -5.82 -14.67
C MET A 145 11.05 -5.92 -13.88
N LYS A 146 10.87 -6.94 -13.04
CA LYS A 146 9.63 -7.09 -12.28
C LYS A 146 9.50 -5.94 -11.28
N VAL A 147 10.55 -5.66 -10.50
CA VAL A 147 10.54 -4.56 -9.52
C VAL A 147 10.31 -3.23 -10.22
N LEU A 148 11.01 -2.96 -11.31
CA LEU A 148 10.89 -1.71 -12.08
C LEU A 148 9.47 -1.50 -12.63
N LEU A 149 8.84 -2.55 -13.18
CA LEU A 149 7.49 -2.49 -13.73
C LEU A 149 6.41 -2.36 -12.65
N ASP A 150 6.55 -3.06 -11.52
CA ASP A 150 5.63 -2.95 -10.37
C ASP A 150 5.63 -1.52 -9.81
N GLU A 151 6.78 -0.85 -9.82
CA GLU A 151 6.91 0.54 -9.36
C GLU A 151 6.29 1.57 -10.31
N VAL A 152 6.53 1.48 -11.61
CA VAL A 152 5.90 2.42 -12.57
C VAL A 152 4.40 2.20 -12.70
N ALA A 153 3.92 0.98 -12.42
CA ALA A 153 2.50 0.68 -12.37
C ALA A 153 1.75 1.52 -11.32
N LEU A 154 2.43 1.95 -10.26
CA LEU A 154 1.83 2.82 -9.24
C LEU A 154 1.22 4.09 -9.84
N PHE A 155 1.81 4.62 -10.92
CA PHE A 155 1.28 5.78 -11.62
C PHE A 155 -0.12 5.51 -12.18
N VAL A 156 -0.28 4.45 -12.97
CA VAL A 156 -1.56 4.12 -13.62
C VAL A 156 -2.58 3.54 -12.65
N ASP A 157 -2.11 2.91 -11.58
CA ASP A 157 -2.96 2.26 -10.58
C ASP A 157 -3.43 3.24 -9.49
N TRP A 158 -2.66 4.28 -9.15
CA TRP A 158 -3.03 5.22 -8.08
C TRP A 158 -3.23 6.65 -8.57
N TYR A 159 -2.33 7.16 -9.41
CA TYR A 159 -2.40 8.55 -9.84
C TYR A 159 -3.50 8.81 -10.87
N LEU A 160 -3.54 8.06 -11.96
CA LEU A 160 -4.58 8.26 -12.98
C LEU A 160 -6.00 8.16 -12.42
N PRO A 161 -6.32 7.21 -11.54
CA PRO A 161 -7.65 7.13 -10.93
C PRO A 161 -7.95 8.30 -10.02
N LEU A 162 -6.93 8.80 -9.31
CA LEU A 162 -7.06 9.98 -8.47
C LEU A 162 -7.48 11.21 -9.29
N ILE A 163 -6.91 11.42 -10.48
CA ILE A 163 -7.18 12.62 -11.30
C ILE A 163 -8.31 12.46 -12.31
N THR A 164 -8.54 11.25 -12.81
CA THR A 164 -9.57 10.99 -13.84
C THR A 164 -10.87 10.49 -13.24
N GLY A 165 -10.83 9.86 -12.06
CA GLY A 165 -11.95 9.15 -11.46
C GLY A 165 -12.18 7.76 -12.06
N ARG A 166 -11.34 7.34 -13.02
CA ARG A 166 -11.40 6.02 -13.67
C ARG A 166 -10.04 5.35 -13.66
N ARG A 167 -10.01 4.02 -13.57
CA ARG A 167 -8.81 3.27 -13.95
C ARG A 167 -8.76 3.04 -15.45
N LEU A 168 -7.56 2.77 -15.94
CA LEU A 168 -7.33 2.39 -17.33
C LEU A 168 -7.93 1.01 -17.61
N ALA A 169 -8.41 0.80 -18.84
CA ALA A 169 -8.74 -0.54 -19.31
C ALA A 169 -7.48 -1.42 -19.36
N GLU A 170 -7.64 -2.75 -19.29
CA GLU A 170 -6.52 -3.70 -19.30
C GLU A 170 -5.58 -3.48 -20.51
N ALA A 171 -6.15 -3.20 -21.68
CA ALA A 171 -5.37 -2.90 -22.89
C ALA A 171 -4.56 -1.61 -22.75
N GLU A 172 -5.14 -0.54 -22.19
CA GLU A 172 -4.47 0.76 -21.97
C GLU A 172 -3.35 0.64 -20.92
N ARG A 173 -3.61 -0.11 -19.84
CA ARG A 173 -2.61 -0.43 -18.81
C ARG A 173 -1.49 -1.31 -19.39
N GLY A 174 -1.84 -2.30 -20.19
CA GLY A 174 -0.89 -3.18 -20.87
C GLY A 174 0.02 -2.43 -21.85
N GLU A 175 -0.53 -1.48 -22.61
CA GLU A 175 0.23 -0.56 -23.47
C GLU A 175 1.29 0.19 -22.67
N TYR A 176 0.90 0.82 -21.55
CA TYR A 176 1.81 1.55 -20.66
C TYR A 176 2.94 0.66 -20.11
N ILE A 177 2.62 -0.52 -19.58
CA ILE A 177 3.61 -1.44 -19.02
C ILE A 177 4.57 -1.95 -20.10
N ASN A 178 4.08 -2.21 -21.31
CA ASN A 178 4.92 -2.65 -22.42
C ASN A 178 5.90 -1.56 -22.88
N LEU A 179 5.46 -0.30 -22.94
CA LEU A 179 6.34 0.83 -23.26
C LEU A 179 7.48 0.97 -22.23
N TRP A 180 7.19 0.83 -20.93
CA TRP A 180 8.22 0.79 -19.90
C TRP A 180 9.15 -0.41 -20.01
N ARG A 181 8.62 -1.59 -20.32
CA ARG A 181 9.42 -2.81 -20.50
C ARG A 181 10.46 -2.62 -21.60
N LEU A 182 10.07 -2.02 -22.72
CA LEU A 182 10.98 -1.73 -23.83
C LEU A 182 12.03 -0.67 -23.43
N ALA A 183 11.61 0.40 -22.75
CA ALA A 183 12.51 1.46 -22.34
C ALA A 183 13.55 1.00 -21.29
N LEU A 184 13.19 0.04 -20.43
CA LEU A 184 14.00 -0.41 -19.29
C LEU A 184 14.73 -1.73 -19.52
N GLU A 185 14.71 -2.30 -20.72
CA GLU A 185 15.30 -3.62 -21.01
C GLU A 185 16.76 -3.71 -20.56
N GLU A 186 17.61 -2.80 -21.05
CA GLU A 186 19.04 -2.75 -20.69
C GLU A 186 19.25 -2.43 -19.20
N ILE A 187 18.48 -1.47 -18.67
CA ILE A 187 18.54 -1.06 -17.25
C ILE A 187 18.27 -2.25 -16.33
N SER A 188 17.23 -3.04 -16.62
CA SER A 188 16.78 -4.16 -15.80
C SER A 188 17.78 -5.31 -15.71
N SER A 189 18.72 -5.37 -16.67
CA SER A 189 19.79 -6.36 -16.72
C SER A 189 21.08 -5.89 -16.06
N THR A 190 21.20 -4.58 -15.78
CA THR A 190 22.40 -3.96 -15.22
C THR A 190 22.44 -4.18 -13.70
N ARG A 191 23.58 -4.70 -13.21
CA ARG A 191 23.83 -4.97 -11.79
C ARG A 191 25.26 -4.56 -11.47
N ASP A 192 25.56 -3.29 -11.64
CA ASP A 192 26.92 -2.77 -11.60
C ASP A 192 27.28 -2.14 -10.25
N CYS A 193 26.30 -1.91 -9.37
CA CYS A 193 26.51 -1.47 -8.01
C CYS A 193 25.37 -1.87 -7.07
N ILE A 194 25.57 -1.62 -5.77
CA ILE A 194 24.48 -1.49 -4.82
C ILE A 194 23.78 -0.14 -5.02
N VAL A 195 22.45 -0.12 -4.99
CA VAL A 195 21.63 1.09 -5.00
C VAL A 195 20.89 1.20 -3.67
N LEU A 196 20.95 2.35 -3.03
CA LEU A 196 20.31 2.62 -1.73
C LEU A 196 18.84 3.05 -1.89
N ARG A 197 18.46 3.51 -3.10
CA ARG A 197 17.14 3.96 -3.55
C ARG A 197 16.66 5.27 -2.97
N ASP A 198 16.73 5.45 -1.66
CA ASP A 198 16.29 6.66 -0.96
C ASP A 198 17.46 7.60 -0.60
N TYR A 199 18.42 7.72 -1.53
CA TYR A 199 19.60 8.57 -1.42
C TYR A 199 19.32 10.03 -1.78
N HIS A 200 18.80 10.81 -0.83
CA HIS A 200 18.43 12.22 -1.03
C HIS A 200 18.61 13.07 0.23
N ALA A 201 18.47 14.40 0.12
CA ALA A 201 18.83 15.35 1.17
C ALA A 201 18.08 15.19 2.53
N GLU A 202 16.92 14.55 2.54
CA GLU A 202 16.18 14.22 3.79
C GLU A 202 16.67 12.95 4.48
N ASN A 203 17.54 12.16 3.83
CA ASN A 203 18.11 10.90 4.34
C ASN A 203 19.64 10.95 4.45
N LEU A 204 20.23 12.14 4.25
CA LEU A 204 21.66 12.40 4.41
C LEU A 204 21.89 13.37 5.58
N LEU A 205 22.84 13.04 6.45
CA LEU A 205 23.23 13.86 7.60
C LEU A 205 24.62 14.46 7.37
N PHE A 206 24.81 15.73 7.73
CA PHE A 206 26.12 16.36 7.76
C PHE A 206 26.76 16.20 9.15
N LEU A 207 27.89 15.48 9.18
CA LEU A 207 28.64 15.12 10.38
C LEU A 207 29.99 15.87 10.39
N PRO A 208 30.02 17.18 10.75
CA PRO A 208 31.20 18.03 10.60
C PRO A 208 32.43 17.54 11.36
N ASP A 209 32.22 16.86 12.49
CA ASP A 209 33.27 16.38 13.38
C ASP A 209 33.95 15.09 12.86
N ARG A 210 33.39 14.45 11.83
CA ARG A 210 34.01 13.32 11.13
C ARG A 210 34.89 13.83 9.99
N GLY A 211 35.89 13.04 9.58
CA GLY A 211 36.81 13.39 8.50
C GLY A 211 36.53 12.63 7.20
N GLY A 212 36.70 13.30 6.04
CA GLY A 212 36.53 12.71 4.71
C GLY A 212 35.08 12.34 4.40
N ASP A 213 34.86 11.20 3.73
CA ASP A 213 33.53 10.70 3.35
C ASP A 213 32.64 10.39 4.56
N ARG A 214 33.25 10.20 5.74
CA ARG A 214 32.50 10.03 7.01
C ARG A 214 31.73 11.27 7.44
N GLN A 215 31.89 12.39 6.75
CA GLN A 215 31.05 13.59 6.97
C GLN A 215 29.62 13.41 6.47
N VAL A 216 29.34 12.37 5.69
CA VAL A 216 28.00 12.08 5.15
C VAL A 216 27.41 10.89 5.90
N GLY A 217 26.49 11.17 6.81
CA GLY A 217 25.69 10.15 7.48
C GLY A 217 24.58 9.62 6.57
N LEU A 218 24.37 8.31 6.57
CA LEU A 218 23.42 7.61 5.71
C LEU A 218 22.24 7.10 6.54
N LEU A 219 21.02 7.39 6.09
CA LEU A 219 19.78 6.86 6.67
C LEU A 219 18.96 6.14 5.59
N ASP A 220 17.97 5.34 6.01
CA ASP A 220 16.93 4.77 5.14
C ASP A 220 17.46 3.94 3.95
N PHE A 221 18.47 3.10 4.21
CA PHE A 221 19.17 2.28 3.20
C PHE A 221 18.75 0.81 3.19
N GLN A 222 17.84 0.38 4.08
CA GLN A 222 17.47 -1.03 4.25
C GLN A 222 16.80 -1.67 3.03
N ASP A 223 16.25 -0.86 2.13
CA ASP A 223 15.57 -1.30 0.91
C ASP A 223 16.52 -1.43 -0.30
N ALA A 224 17.84 -1.46 -0.04
CA ALA A 224 18.88 -1.49 -1.06
C ALA A 224 18.78 -2.72 -1.99
N LEU A 225 19.15 -2.51 -3.25
CA LEU A 225 19.09 -3.51 -4.32
C LEU A 225 20.40 -3.53 -5.11
N MET A 226 20.61 -4.55 -5.93
CA MET A 226 21.66 -4.56 -6.96
C MET A 226 21.11 -4.04 -8.27
N GLY A 227 21.61 -2.92 -8.76
CA GLY A 227 21.03 -2.23 -9.91
C GLY A 227 22.02 -1.39 -10.69
N HIS A 228 21.50 -0.37 -11.36
CA HIS A 228 22.28 0.56 -12.16
C HIS A 228 22.70 1.79 -11.35
N ARG A 229 23.99 2.12 -11.39
CA ARG A 229 24.62 3.24 -10.68
C ARG A 229 24.00 4.64 -10.81
N ALA A 230 23.25 4.92 -11.88
CA ALA A 230 22.60 6.21 -12.06
C ALA A 230 21.42 6.42 -11.10
N TYR A 231 20.85 5.36 -10.52
CA TYR A 231 19.61 5.44 -9.72
C TYR A 231 19.72 6.39 -8.53
N ASP A 232 20.74 6.22 -7.70
CA ASP A 232 20.92 7.04 -6.49
C ASP A 232 21.34 8.47 -6.82
N LEU A 233 22.08 8.66 -7.93
CA LEU A 233 22.42 10.01 -8.40
C LEU A 233 21.17 10.76 -8.86
N VAL A 234 20.27 10.09 -9.59
CA VAL A 234 18.93 10.60 -9.91
C VAL A 234 18.16 10.90 -8.62
N SER A 235 18.19 10.00 -7.63
CA SER A 235 17.47 10.18 -6.36
C SER A 235 17.91 11.46 -5.62
N LEU A 236 19.21 11.76 -5.67
CA LEU A 236 19.81 12.93 -5.04
C LEU A 236 19.57 14.23 -5.82
N LEU A 237 19.76 14.20 -7.14
CA LEU A 237 19.77 15.39 -7.99
C LEU A 237 18.38 15.74 -8.55
N GLN A 238 17.47 14.77 -8.64
CA GLN A 238 16.06 14.96 -9.00
C GLN A 238 15.18 14.67 -7.79
N ASP A 239 15.47 15.37 -6.69
CA ASP A 239 14.73 15.24 -5.44
C ASP A 239 13.32 15.86 -5.57
N ALA A 240 12.30 15.05 -5.31
CA ALA A 240 10.91 15.48 -5.31
C ALA A 240 10.57 16.51 -4.22
N ARG A 241 11.44 16.68 -3.22
CA ARG A 241 11.20 17.52 -2.03
C ARG A 241 12.00 18.81 -2.03
N ARG A 242 13.00 18.94 -2.90
CA ARG A 242 13.94 20.06 -2.93
C ARG A 242 14.21 20.55 -4.35
N ASP A 243 14.51 21.83 -4.49
CA ASP A 243 14.85 22.44 -5.77
C ASP A 243 16.36 22.40 -6.03
N VAL A 244 16.81 21.33 -6.68
CA VAL A 244 18.18 21.23 -7.18
C VAL A 244 18.23 21.92 -8.54
N SER A 245 19.04 22.98 -8.64
CA SER A 245 19.11 23.74 -9.89
C SER A 245 19.73 22.90 -11.03
N PRO A 246 19.33 23.10 -12.30
CA PRO A 246 19.94 22.42 -13.43
C PRO A 246 21.47 22.62 -13.52
N GLU A 247 21.98 23.77 -13.08
CA GLU A 247 23.40 24.06 -13.03
C GLU A 247 24.12 23.18 -12.02
N LEU A 248 23.55 23.02 -10.82
CA LEU A 248 24.10 22.15 -9.78
C LEU A 248 24.04 20.68 -10.20
N GLU A 249 22.89 20.22 -10.73
CA GLU A 249 22.75 18.86 -11.27
C GLU A 249 23.81 18.57 -12.34
N GLY A 250 23.99 19.48 -13.30
CA GLY A 250 25.01 19.33 -14.35
C GLY A 250 26.45 19.33 -13.81
N LYS A 251 26.76 20.13 -12.78
CA LYS A 251 28.06 20.08 -12.10
C LYS A 251 28.29 18.75 -11.41
N MET A 252 27.30 18.26 -10.68
CA MET A 252 27.39 17.01 -9.92
C MET A 252 27.49 15.78 -10.83
N ILE A 253 26.79 15.76 -11.97
CA ILE A 253 26.94 14.71 -12.97
C ILE A 253 28.36 14.70 -13.55
N ARG A 254 28.91 15.88 -13.91
CA ARG A 254 30.30 15.96 -14.39
C ARG A 254 31.30 15.47 -13.35
N HIS A 255 31.15 15.91 -12.09
CA HIS A 255 31.99 15.46 -10.98
C HIS A 255 31.95 13.93 -10.82
N TYR A 256 30.75 13.34 -10.87
CA TYR A 256 30.58 11.89 -10.81
C TYR A 256 31.26 11.16 -11.98
N LEU A 257 31.12 11.66 -13.21
CA LEU A 257 31.74 11.08 -14.41
C LEU A 257 33.27 11.20 -14.39
N GLU A 258 33.82 12.33 -13.93
CA GLU A 258 35.26 12.53 -13.76
C GLU A 258 35.86 11.53 -12.76
N MET A 259 35.15 11.24 -11.67
CA MET A 259 35.58 10.27 -10.68
C MET A 259 35.51 8.82 -11.16
N THR A 260 34.49 8.47 -11.94
CA THR A 260 34.19 7.08 -12.32
C THR A 260 34.76 6.69 -13.68
N GLY A 261 35.12 7.65 -14.53
CA GLY A 261 35.63 7.42 -15.88
C GLY A 261 34.62 6.80 -16.85
N LEU A 262 33.32 6.91 -16.56
CA LEU A 262 32.25 6.35 -17.38
C LEU A 262 32.06 7.12 -18.68
N ASP A 263 31.55 6.40 -19.69
CA ASP A 263 31.08 7.03 -20.91
C ASP A 263 29.87 7.94 -20.64
N MET A 264 29.99 9.19 -21.05
CA MET A 264 28.99 10.22 -20.76
C MET A 264 27.64 9.92 -21.42
N ASP A 265 27.64 9.50 -22.69
CA ASP A 265 26.41 9.31 -23.45
C ASP A 265 25.60 8.11 -22.93
N SER A 266 26.28 6.98 -22.68
CA SER A 266 25.67 5.80 -22.07
C SER A 266 25.12 6.09 -20.67
N PHE A 267 25.89 6.80 -19.84
CA PHE A 267 25.45 7.18 -18.49
C PHE A 267 24.24 8.11 -18.52
N LEU A 268 24.26 9.17 -19.34
CA LEU A 268 23.16 10.12 -19.45
C LEU A 268 21.88 9.47 -19.97
N ARG A 269 21.99 8.49 -20.87
CA ARG A 269 20.83 7.68 -21.29
C ARG A 269 20.23 6.92 -20.10
N GLY A 270 21.05 6.22 -19.32
CA GLY A 270 20.58 5.50 -18.13
C GLY A 270 19.98 6.43 -17.07
N TYR A 271 20.61 7.58 -16.86
CA TYR A 271 20.15 8.65 -15.98
C TYR A 271 18.76 9.19 -16.40
N ALA A 272 18.53 9.44 -17.69
CA ALA A 272 17.23 9.89 -18.19
C ALA A 272 16.13 8.83 -18.01
N LEU A 273 16.42 7.57 -18.35
CA LEU A 273 15.48 6.45 -18.20
C LEU A 273 15.07 6.24 -16.75
N LEU A 274 16.03 6.22 -15.83
CA LEU A 274 15.79 6.05 -14.39
C LEU A 274 15.16 7.29 -13.76
N GLY A 275 15.51 8.49 -14.23
CA GLY A 275 14.82 9.74 -13.90
C GLY A 275 13.33 9.65 -14.19
N ALA A 276 12.96 9.29 -15.41
CA ALA A 276 11.56 9.12 -15.77
C ALA A 276 10.88 8.00 -14.95
N GLN A 277 11.51 6.84 -14.82
CA GLN A 277 10.98 5.68 -14.07
C GLN A 277 10.67 6.05 -12.62
N ARG A 278 11.65 6.66 -11.95
CA ARG A 278 11.54 7.03 -10.54
C ARG A 278 10.50 8.13 -10.31
N ASN A 279 10.46 9.14 -11.16
CA ASN A 279 9.48 10.22 -11.01
C ASN A 279 8.05 9.72 -11.28
N ALA A 280 7.83 8.84 -12.25
CA ALA A 280 6.54 8.17 -12.46
C ALA A 280 6.11 7.34 -11.23
N LYS A 281 7.04 6.55 -10.68
CA LYS A 281 6.85 5.82 -9.41
C LYS A 281 6.44 6.75 -8.28
N ILE A 282 7.15 7.87 -8.07
CA ILE A 282 6.90 8.82 -6.98
C ILE A 282 5.52 9.46 -7.08
N ILE A 283 5.09 9.87 -8.28
CA ILE A 283 3.73 10.40 -8.49
C ILE A 283 2.67 9.37 -8.05
N GLY A 284 2.88 8.10 -8.42
CA GLY A 284 2.03 6.99 -7.96
C GLY A 284 2.06 6.78 -6.44
N ILE A 285 3.22 6.88 -5.79
CA ILE A 285 3.36 6.78 -4.34
C ILE A 285 2.62 7.92 -3.63
N PHE A 286 2.76 9.16 -4.09
CA PHE A 286 2.08 10.31 -3.49
C PHE A 286 0.56 10.20 -3.62
N ALA A 287 0.07 9.74 -4.78
CA ALA A 287 -1.35 9.44 -4.97
C ALA A 287 -1.84 8.36 -3.99
N ARG A 288 -1.08 7.27 -3.84
CA ARG A 288 -1.37 6.19 -2.89
C ARG A 288 -1.39 6.68 -1.45
N LEU A 289 -0.41 7.47 -1.02
CA LEU A 289 -0.34 8.04 0.33
C LEU A 289 -1.55 8.94 0.63
N CYS A 290 -2.03 9.71 -0.36
CA CYS A 290 -3.25 10.49 -0.21
C CYS A 290 -4.48 9.58 -0.05
N GLN A 291 -4.65 8.59 -0.93
CA GLN A 291 -5.86 7.75 -0.99
C GLN A 291 -5.93 6.74 0.15
N ARG A 292 -4.87 5.96 0.37
CA ARG A 292 -4.80 4.92 1.39
C ARG A 292 -4.55 5.51 2.77
N ASP A 293 -3.55 6.38 2.91
CA ASP A 293 -3.02 6.81 4.20
C ASP A 293 -3.54 8.18 4.68
N GLY A 294 -4.27 8.92 3.83
CA GLY A 294 -4.82 10.23 4.18
C GLY A 294 -3.78 11.34 4.26
N LYS A 295 -2.60 11.14 3.69
CA LYS A 295 -1.52 12.13 3.66
C LYS A 295 -1.66 13.01 2.40
N ASP A 296 -2.67 13.86 2.39
CA ASP A 296 -3.00 14.81 1.31
C ASP A 296 -1.87 15.81 0.99
N LYS A 297 -1.08 16.20 1.99
CA LYS A 297 0.07 17.11 1.83
C LYS A 297 1.08 16.69 0.74
N TYR A 298 1.17 15.42 0.37
CA TYR A 298 2.08 14.97 -0.68
C TYR A 298 1.61 15.36 -2.09
N LEU A 299 0.32 15.66 -2.29
CA LEU A 299 -0.19 16.09 -3.58
C LEU A 299 0.41 17.42 -4.04
N SER A 300 0.81 18.30 -3.11
CA SER A 300 1.45 19.58 -3.46
C SER A 300 2.85 19.42 -4.06
N LEU A 301 3.47 18.24 -3.93
CA LEU A 301 4.77 17.94 -4.52
C LEU A 301 4.66 17.42 -5.96
N ILE A 302 3.48 16.96 -6.39
CA ILE A 302 3.28 16.30 -7.68
C ILE A 302 3.66 17.18 -8.89
N PRO A 303 3.32 18.49 -8.95
CA PRO A 303 3.72 19.34 -10.08
C PRO A 303 5.23 19.35 -10.34
N ARG A 304 6.03 19.47 -9.28
CA ARG A 304 7.51 19.40 -9.37
C ARG A 304 7.97 18.05 -9.92
N VAL A 305 7.39 16.95 -9.42
CA VAL A 305 7.77 15.61 -9.88
C VAL A 305 7.37 15.41 -11.36
N TRP A 306 6.31 16.06 -11.81
CA TRP A 306 5.96 16.12 -13.23
C TRP A 306 6.97 16.86 -14.08
N ASP A 307 7.49 18.01 -13.62
CA ASP A 307 8.56 18.72 -14.33
C ASP A 307 9.81 17.82 -14.48
N LEU A 308 10.19 17.11 -13.42
CA LEU A 308 11.29 16.14 -13.44
C LEU A 308 11.01 14.95 -14.38
N LEU A 309 9.79 14.41 -14.36
CA LEU A 309 9.38 13.36 -15.29
C LEU A 309 9.43 13.86 -16.74
N GLN A 310 8.95 15.08 -17.02
CA GLN A 310 8.96 15.66 -18.36
C GLN A 310 10.38 15.80 -18.90
N ARG A 311 11.34 16.24 -18.09
CA ARG A 311 12.76 16.31 -18.46
C ARG A 311 13.31 14.95 -18.89
N GLY A 312 12.91 13.87 -18.22
CA GLY A 312 13.25 12.51 -18.64
C GLY A 312 12.56 12.12 -19.95
N LEU A 313 11.27 12.40 -20.08
CA LEU A 313 10.47 12.11 -21.27
C LEU A 313 10.94 12.83 -22.54
N ASP A 314 11.70 13.92 -22.43
CA ASP A 314 12.30 14.62 -23.57
C ASP A 314 13.49 13.85 -24.19
N HIS A 315 13.97 12.78 -23.54
CA HIS A 315 15.02 11.93 -24.10
C HIS A 315 14.45 10.98 -25.18
N PRO A 316 15.10 10.82 -26.36
CA PRO A 316 14.55 10.03 -27.48
C PRO A 316 14.23 8.57 -27.15
N ALA A 317 14.95 7.96 -26.20
CA ALA A 317 14.67 6.60 -25.74
C ALA A 317 13.28 6.44 -25.08
N LEU A 318 12.59 7.55 -24.76
CA LEU A 318 11.29 7.58 -24.11
C LEU A 318 10.18 8.15 -25.01
N ASP A 319 10.40 8.35 -26.32
CA ASP A 319 9.42 8.92 -27.25
C ASP A 319 8.07 8.19 -27.21
N GLY A 320 8.07 6.86 -27.13
CA GLY A 320 6.86 6.06 -27.02
C GLY A 320 6.09 6.33 -25.72
N LEU A 321 6.79 6.46 -24.59
CA LEU A 321 6.20 6.82 -23.31
C LEU A 321 5.70 8.27 -23.32
N LYS A 322 6.48 9.19 -23.88
CA LYS A 322 6.09 10.60 -24.02
C LYS A 322 4.77 10.72 -24.79
N GLY A 323 4.66 10.06 -25.95
CA GLY A 323 3.42 10.03 -26.74
C GLY A 323 2.24 9.44 -25.97
N TRP A 324 2.48 8.38 -25.19
CA TRP A 324 1.45 7.80 -24.33
C TRP A 324 0.99 8.76 -23.24
N PHE A 325 1.90 9.43 -22.54
CA PHE A 325 1.55 10.42 -21.52
C PHE A 325 0.75 11.57 -22.14
N ASP A 326 1.20 12.13 -23.26
CA ASP A 326 0.53 13.18 -24.05
C ASP A 326 -0.90 12.83 -24.46
N LYS A 327 -1.17 11.56 -24.74
CA LYS A 327 -2.51 11.06 -25.05
C LYS A 327 -3.37 10.83 -23.81
N MET A 328 -2.80 10.26 -22.75
CA MET A 328 -3.57 9.65 -21.65
C MET A 328 -3.72 10.55 -20.42
N VAL A 329 -2.86 11.55 -20.26
CA VAL A 329 -2.82 12.41 -19.07
C VAL A 329 -3.22 13.84 -19.42
N PRO A 330 -4.31 14.39 -18.82
CA PRO A 330 -4.71 15.78 -19.03
C PRO A 330 -3.59 16.76 -18.66
N GLY A 331 -3.47 17.86 -19.40
CA GLY A 331 -2.39 18.84 -19.22
C GLY A 331 -2.45 19.53 -17.85
N GLU A 332 -3.65 19.86 -17.38
CA GLU A 332 -3.89 20.44 -16.05
C GLU A 332 -3.40 19.51 -14.93
N ALA A 333 -3.50 18.19 -15.12
CA ALA A 333 -3.02 17.21 -14.16
C ALA A 333 -1.49 17.08 -14.12
N ARG A 334 -0.75 17.81 -14.97
CA ARG A 334 0.71 17.88 -14.91
C ARG A 334 1.21 19.14 -14.22
N MET A 335 0.45 20.24 -14.33
CA MET A 335 0.87 21.56 -13.85
C MET A 335 0.27 21.94 -12.50
N GLU A 336 -0.92 21.44 -12.17
CA GLU A 336 -1.66 21.84 -10.98
C GLU A 336 -1.59 20.78 -9.87
N VAL A 337 -1.80 21.24 -8.63
CA VAL A 337 -1.96 20.32 -7.49
C VAL A 337 -3.21 19.46 -7.74
N PRO A 338 -3.07 18.12 -7.80
CA PRO A 338 -4.18 17.24 -8.12
C PRO A 338 -5.34 17.38 -7.14
N VAL A 339 -6.55 17.63 -7.66
CA VAL A 339 -7.78 17.51 -6.88
C VAL A 339 -8.24 16.06 -6.95
N ALA A 340 -8.14 15.34 -5.82
CA ALA A 340 -8.56 13.94 -5.76
C ALA A 340 -10.04 13.80 -6.09
N LYS A 341 -10.35 13.15 -7.22
CA LYS A 341 -11.73 12.81 -7.57
C LYS A 341 -12.25 11.74 -6.60
N PRO A 342 -13.56 11.77 -6.26
CA PRO A 342 -14.12 10.81 -5.32
C PRO A 342 -14.00 9.39 -5.86
N GLN A 343 -13.16 8.57 -5.23
CA GLN A 343 -13.37 7.12 -5.24
C GLN A 343 -14.50 6.78 -4.25
N ALA A 344 -15.13 5.61 -4.37
CA ALA A 344 -16.10 5.11 -3.38
C ALA A 344 -15.58 5.35 -1.94
N SER A 345 -16.47 5.67 -0.98
CA SER A 345 -16.06 6.19 0.33
C SER A 345 -15.05 5.30 1.02
N ALA A 346 -14.13 5.92 1.77
CA ALA A 346 -13.21 5.25 2.69
C ALA A 346 -13.92 4.60 3.90
N ARG A 347 -15.19 4.24 3.75
CA ARG A 347 -16.05 3.67 4.79
C ARG A 347 -16.78 2.45 4.28
N ALA A 348 -16.89 1.44 5.14
CA ALA A 348 -17.57 0.20 4.87
C ALA A 348 -18.49 -0.21 6.02
N MET A 349 -19.53 -0.96 5.69
CA MET A 349 -20.39 -1.72 6.61
C MET A 349 -20.08 -3.21 6.47
N ILE A 350 -19.89 -3.90 7.59
CA ILE A 350 -19.81 -5.37 7.65
C ILE A 350 -21.06 -5.89 8.37
N LEU A 351 -21.84 -6.71 7.67
CA LEU A 351 -23.06 -7.34 8.18
C LEU A 351 -22.68 -8.62 8.97
N ALA A 352 -22.50 -8.47 10.27
CA ALA A 352 -22.02 -9.48 11.22
C ALA A 352 -23.04 -9.86 12.32
N ALA A 353 -24.24 -9.26 12.33
CA ALA A 353 -25.26 -9.54 13.35
C ALA A 353 -26.05 -10.86 13.18
N GLY A 354 -25.84 -11.60 12.08
CA GLY A 354 -26.65 -12.78 11.76
C GLY A 354 -26.52 -13.94 12.77
N LEU A 355 -27.63 -14.65 13.00
CA LEU A 355 -27.70 -15.81 13.91
C LEU A 355 -26.89 -17.03 13.44
N GLY A 356 -26.47 -17.06 12.16
CA GLY A 356 -25.68 -18.16 11.60
C GLY A 356 -26.35 -19.53 11.67
N THR A 357 -27.69 -19.60 11.56
CA THR A 357 -28.47 -20.84 11.78
C THR A 357 -28.06 -22.00 10.89
N ARG A 358 -27.67 -21.73 9.64
CA ARG A 358 -27.18 -22.73 8.67
C ARG A 358 -25.81 -23.33 9.02
N MET A 359 -25.10 -22.73 9.97
CA MET A 359 -23.78 -23.16 10.44
C MET A 359 -23.81 -23.91 11.79
N ARG A 360 -25.00 -24.25 12.30
CA ARG A 360 -25.12 -25.00 13.56
C ARG A 360 -24.54 -26.42 13.38
N PRO A 361 -23.92 -27.00 14.43
CA PRO A 361 -23.84 -26.48 15.81
C PRO A 361 -22.68 -25.49 16.06
N LEU A 362 -21.81 -25.20 15.08
CA LEU A 362 -20.64 -24.35 15.27
C LEU A 362 -21.02 -22.96 15.80
N THR A 363 -22.11 -22.40 15.28
CA THR A 363 -22.59 -21.07 15.64
C THR A 363 -23.31 -20.98 16.98
N GLU A 364 -23.50 -22.08 17.70
CA GLU A 364 -24.07 -22.05 19.05
C GLU A 364 -23.07 -21.49 20.08
N LYS A 365 -21.77 -21.67 19.84
CA LYS A 365 -20.70 -21.26 20.75
C LYS A 365 -19.83 -20.13 20.23
N THR A 366 -19.74 -19.99 18.90
CA THR A 366 -18.89 -19.02 18.23
C THR A 366 -19.70 -18.26 17.18
N PRO A 367 -19.81 -16.92 17.22
CA PRO A 367 -20.55 -16.20 16.19
C PRO A 367 -19.93 -16.43 14.81
N LYS A 368 -20.76 -16.50 13.76
CA LYS A 368 -20.29 -16.85 12.40
C LYS A 368 -19.06 -16.04 11.95
N PRO A 369 -18.98 -14.70 12.13
CA PRO A 369 -17.81 -13.91 11.73
C PRO A 369 -16.50 -14.35 12.38
N LEU A 370 -16.54 -15.02 13.54
CA LEU A 370 -15.35 -15.48 14.27
C LEU A 370 -14.97 -16.94 13.96
N LEU A 371 -15.73 -17.65 13.11
CA LEU A 371 -15.29 -18.94 12.60
C LEU A 371 -14.05 -18.76 11.72
N LYS A 372 -13.15 -19.74 11.78
CA LYS A 372 -11.83 -19.67 11.14
C LYS A 372 -11.82 -20.39 9.81
N VAL A 373 -11.18 -19.75 8.83
CA VAL A 373 -10.83 -20.29 7.53
C VAL A 373 -9.32 -20.16 7.35
N ALA A 374 -8.63 -21.28 7.11
CA ALA A 374 -7.18 -21.40 7.06
C ALA A 374 -6.48 -20.60 8.17
N GLY A 375 -6.83 -20.89 9.43
CA GLY A 375 -6.22 -20.29 10.62
C GLY A 375 -6.72 -18.90 11.03
N LYS A 376 -7.45 -18.19 10.17
CA LYS A 376 -7.85 -16.79 10.36
C LYS A 376 -9.37 -16.61 10.41
N THR A 377 -9.88 -15.72 11.26
CA THR A 377 -11.34 -15.48 11.34
C THR A 377 -11.86 -14.83 10.06
N MET A 378 -13.12 -15.10 9.68
CA MET A 378 -13.73 -14.43 8.52
C MET A 378 -13.78 -12.91 8.69
N LEU A 379 -14.11 -12.44 9.90
CA LEU A 379 -14.09 -11.00 10.22
C LEU A 379 -12.71 -10.39 10.02
N ASP A 380 -11.65 -11.07 10.48
CA ASP A 380 -10.29 -10.55 10.32
C ASP A 380 -9.89 -10.45 8.85
N ARG A 381 -10.21 -11.47 8.05
CA ARG A 381 -9.97 -11.47 6.60
C ARG A 381 -10.61 -10.27 5.91
N ILE A 382 -11.87 -9.98 6.25
CA ILE A 382 -12.58 -8.82 5.68
C ILE A 382 -11.91 -7.51 6.08
N LEU A 383 -11.63 -7.33 7.37
CA LEU A 383 -11.01 -6.10 7.87
C LEU A 383 -9.61 -5.87 7.27
N ASP A 384 -8.83 -6.94 7.06
CA ASP A 384 -7.53 -6.84 6.38
C ASP A 384 -7.68 -6.47 4.91
N GLY A 385 -8.65 -7.08 4.20
CA GLY A 385 -8.97 -6.71 2.82
C GLY A 385 -9.41 -5.25 2.69
N LEU A 386 -10.22 -4.76 3.63
CA LEU A 386 -10.63 -3.36 3.69
C LEU A 386 -9.45 -2.43 3.96
N ALA A 387 -8.57 -2.77 4.90
CA ALA A 387 -7.36 -2.00 5.19
C ALA A 387 -6.43 -1.94 3.97
N ALA A 388 -6.21 -3.08 3.31
CA ALA A 388 -5.42 -3.17 2.08
C ALA A 388 -6.02 -2.33 0.94
N ALA A 389 -7.35 -2.22 0.87
CA ALA A 389 -8.07 -1.37 -0.07
C ALA A 389 -8.11 0.12 0.31
N GLY A 390 -7.49 0.52 1.43
CA GLY A 390 -7.45 1.92 1.87
C GLY A 390 -8.73 2.42 2.55
N ILE A 391 -9.63 1.51 2.96
CA ILE A 391 -10.78 1.86 3.79
C ILE A 391 -10.28 2.28 5.17
N ARG A 392 -10.79 3.41 5.67
CA ARG A 392 -10.35 4.01 6.94
C ARG A 392 -11.28 3.71 8.10
N THR A 393 -12.55 3.42 7.83
CA THR A 393 -13.54 3.12 8.86
C THR A 393 -14.43 1.96 8.44
N ALA A 394 -14.55 0.95 9.30
CA ALA A 394 -15.51 -0.14 9.14
C ALA A 394 -16.53 -0.08 10.28
N VAL A 395 -17.81 -0.02 9.94
CA VAL A 395 -18.90 -0.23 10.89
C VAL A 395 -19.23 -1.71 10.87
N VAL A 396 -19.27 -2.36 12.03
CA VAL A 396 -19.57 -3.79 12.17
C VAL A 396 -20.79 -3.91 13.07
N ASN A 397 -21.91 -4.44 12.57
CA ASN A 397 -23.05 -4.71 13.43
C ASN A 397 -22.92 -6.05 14.16
N MET A 398 -23.48 -6.12 15.36
CA MET A 398 -23.34 -7.29 16.23
C MET A 398 -24.65 -7.56 17.00
N HIS A 399 -25.05 -8.83 17.08
CA HIS A 399 -26.24 -9.26 17.83
C HIS A 399 -25.99 -10.62 18.51
N HIS A 400 -25.89 -11.69 17.71
CA HIS A 400 -25.62 -13.03 18.23
C HIS A 400 -24.22 -13.13 18.82
N LEU A 401 -24.12 -13.48 20.12
CA LEU A 401 -22.85 -13.55 20.86
C LEU A 401 -22.00 -12.26 20.70
N ALA A 402 -22.66 -11.09 20.70
CA ALA A 402 -22.03 -9.79 20.44
C ALA A 402 -20.78 -9.50 21.30
N ASP A 403 -20.78 -9.92 22.56
CA ASP A 403 -19.64 -9.76 23.48
C ASP A 403 -18.36 -10.41 22.94
N GLN A 404 -18.47 -11.54 22.24
CA GLN A 404 -17.32 -12.20 21.63
C GLN A 404 -16.79 -11.41 20.42
N VAL A 405 -17.69 -10.83 19.62
CA VAL A 405 -17.30 -9.97 18.48
C VAL A 405 -16.58 -8.72 18.98
N GLU A 406 -17.12 -8.08 20.01
CA GLU A 406 -16.51 -6.92 20.66
C GLU A 406 -15.11 -7.23 21.22
N ALA A 407 -14.97 -8.34 21.94
CA ALA A 407 -13.68 -8.79 22.47
C ALA A 407 -12.66 -9.09 21.35
N ALA A 408 -13.10 -9.74 20.27
CA ALA A 408 -12.23 -10.07 19.13
C ALA A 408 -11.73 -8.81 18.41
N VAL A 409 -12.62 -7.84 18.16
CA VAL A 409 -12.24 -6.54 17.54
C VAL A 409 -11.24 -5.79 18.42
N LYS A 410 -11.43 -5.78 19.74
CA LYS A 410 -10.52 -5.12 20.69
C LYS A 410 -9.15 -5.79 20.79
N ALA A 411 -9.08 -7.11 20.62
CA ALA A 411 -7.85 -7.89 20.71
C ALA A 411 -7.04 -7.94 19.40
N ARG A 412 -7.57 -7.35 18.31
CA ARG A 412 -6.95 -7.39 16.99
C ARG A 412 -5.61 -6.62 16.98
N PRO A 413 -4.54 -7.19 16.40
CA PRO A 413 -3.22 -6.53 16.40
C PRO A 413 -3.17 -5.30 15.48
N ASP A 414 -3.76 -5.39 14.29
CA ASP A 414 -3.91 -4.26 13.37
C ASP A 414 -5.25 -3.56 13.61
N HIS A 415 -5.18 -2.32 14.10
CA HIS A 415 -6.36 -1.48 14.38
C HIS A 415 -6.90 -0.76 13.13
N ARG A 416 -6.42 -1.11 11.93
CA ARG A 416 -6.93 -0.60 10.66
C ARG A 416 -7.84 -1.64 9.98
N PRO A 417 -8.96 -1.20 9.35
CA PRO A 417 -9.55 0.13 9.48
C PRO A 417 -10.01 0.41 10.92
N LYS A 418 -10.27 1.68 11.25
CA LYS A 418 -10.94 2.01 12.52
C LYS A 418 -12.28 1.30 12.57
N VAL A 419 -12.48 0.42 13.56
CA VAL A 419 -13.75 -0.31 13.73
C VAL A 419 -14.70 0.49 14.62
N ILE A 420 -15.95 0.62 14.19
CA ILE A 420 -17.07 1.13 14.98
C ILE A 420 -18.08 0.00 15.11
N LEU A 421 -18.43 -0.36 16.35
CA LEU A 421 -19.42 -1.41 16.60
C LEU A 421 -20.84 -0.80 16.60
N SER A 422 -21.72 -1.35 15.77
CA SER A 422 -23.15 -1.04 15.77
C SER A 422 -23.89 -2.11 16.58
N ASP A 423 -24.22 -1.78 17.82
CA ASP A 423 -24.81 -2.73 18.77
C ASP A 423 -26.27 -3.02 18.45
N GLU A 424 -26.64 -4.27 18.17
CA GLU A 424 -28.01 -4.74 17.95
C GLU A 424 -28.48 -5.72 19.03
N ARG A 425 -27.83 -5.82 20.19
CA ARG A 425 -28.17 -6.78 21.27
C ARG A 425 -29.65 -6.77 21.65
N ASP A 426 -30.25 -5.59 21.77
CA ASP A 426 -31.66 -5.44 22.15
C ASP A 426 -32.65 -5.89 21.06
N ARG A 427 -32.25 -5.80 19.78
CA ARG A 427 -33.12 -6.09 18.64
C ARG A 427 -32.31 -6.30 17.37
N LEU A 428 -32.43 -7.49 16.78
CA LEU A 428 -31.84 -7.81 15.47
C LEU A 428 -32.55 -7.00 14.37
N MET A 429 -31.77 -6.24 13.59
CA MET A 429 -32.30 -5.27 12.61
C MET A 429 -32.38 -5.80 11.17
N ASP A 430 -31.98 -7.06 10.93
CA ASP A 430 -31.76 -7.58 9.57
C ASP A 430 -30.74 -6.70 8.79
N SER A 431 -30.45 -7.06 7.55
CA SER A 431 -29.45 -6.43 6.69
C SER A 431 -29.73 -4.97 6.38
N GLY A 432 -30.98 -4.62 6.03
CA GLY A 432 -31.39 -3.27 5.66
C GLY A 432 -31.48 -2.35 6.89
N GLY A 433 -32.12 -2.83 7.95
CA GLY A 433 -32.20 -2.10 9.22
C GLY A 433 -30.83 -1.92 9.87
N GLY A 434 -29.93 -2.91 9.75
CA GLY A 434 -28.54 -2.79 10.21
C GLY A 434 -27.76 -1.67 9.51
N VAL A 435 -27.93 -1.53 8.19
CA VAL A 435 -27.35 -0.40 7.42
C VAL A 435 -28.00 0.91 7.83
N MET A 436 -29.34 0.95 7.94
CA MET A 436 -30.10 2.14 8.37
C MET A 436 -29.59 2.70 9.70
N LYS A 437 -29.37 1.82 10.68
CA LYS A 437 -28.81 2.17 11.99
C LYS A 437 -27.38 2.72 11.90
N ALA A 438 -26.60 2.26 10.92
CA ALA A 438 -25.21 2.64 10.72
C ALA A 438 -25.01 3.92 9.87
N LEU A 439 -26.05 4.42 9.19
CA LEU A 439 -25.97 5.59 8.30
C LEU A 439 -25.28 6.84 8.90
N PRO A 440 -25.47 7.20 10.19
CA PRO A 440 -24.79 8.35 10.78
C PRO A 440 -23.26 8.30 10.68
N TYR A 441 -22.67 7.11 10.54
CA TYR A 441 -21.22 6.94 10.40
C TYR A 441 -20.70 7.12 8.97
N PHE A 442 -21.57 7.10 7.95
CA PHE A 442 -21.17 7.18 6.55
C PHE A 442 -21.20 8.61 5.99
N GLY A 443 -22.09 9.47 6.51
CA GLY A 443 -22.37 10.79 5.95
C GLY A 443 -23.08 10.68 4.59
N ASN A 444 -22.86 11.63 3.68
CA ASN A 444 -23.55 11.68 2.38
C ASN A 444 -22.79 10.98 1.23
N ARG A 445 -21.70 10.27 1.51
CA ARG A 445 -20.88 9.59 0.49
C ARG A 445 -21.33 8.13 0.32
N SER A 446 -21.20 7.59 -0.88
CA SER A 446 -21.45 6.15 -1.14
C SER A 446 -20.48 5.28 -0.34
N PHE A 447 -20.93 4.19 0.26
CA PHE A 447 -20.12 3.34 1.13
C PHE A 447 -20.20 1.88 0.70
N TYR A 448 -19.21 1.08 1.11
CA TYR A 448 -19.21 -0.35 0.86
C TYR A 448 -20.11 -1.08 1.85
N VAL A 449 -20.78 -2.14 1.41
CA VAL A 449 -21.46 -3.10 2.28
C VAL A 449 -20.95 -4.49 1.95
N LEU A 450 -20.55 -5.22 2.99
CA LEU A 450 -19.97 -6.55 2.91
C LEU A 450 -20.73 -7.49 3.86
N ASN A 451 -21.01 -8.71 3.40
CA ASN A 451 -21.40 -9.76 4.32
C ASN A 451 -20.20 -10.17 5.18
N SER A 452 -20.44 -10.76 6.36
CA SER A 452 -19.36 -11.24 7.24
C SER A 452 -18.83 -12.62 6.91
N ASP A 453 -19.47 -13.33 5.99
CA ASP A 453 -19.14 -14.70 5.59
C ASP A 453 -18.41 -14.79 4.25
N LEU A 454 -17.79 -13.67 3.86
CA LEU A 454 -17.05 -13.53 2.62
C LEU A 454 -15.67 -14.19 2.75
N VAL A 455 -15.38 -15.11 1.84
CA VAL A 455 -14.04 -15.67 1.68
C VAL A 455 -13.67 -15.61 0.20
N TRP A 456 -12.83 -14.64 -0.16
CA TRP A 456 -12.26 -14.52 -1.50
C TRP A 456 -10.75 -14.69 -1.46
N GLN A 457 -10.21 -15.07 -2.61
CA GLN A 457 -8.81 -14.87 -2.92
C GLN A 457 -8.73 -13.91 -4.11
N GLU A 458 -7.92 -12.86 -3.96
CA GLU A 458 -7.53 -12.05 -5.11
C GLU A 458 -6.64 -12.91 -6.02
N SER A 459 -6.78 -12.76 -7.33
CA SER A 459 -5.94 -13.49 -8.27
C SER A 459 -4.49 -13.01 -8.15
N GLU A 460 -3.55 -13.95 -8.04
CA GLU A 460 -2.10 -13.66 -8.00
C GLU A 460 -1.52 -13.25 -9.37
N ALA A 461 -2.36 -13.13 -10.41
CA ALA A 461 -1.91 -12.71 -11.73
C ALA A 461 -1.34 -11.28 -11.67
N PRO A 462 -0.11 -11.03 -12.17
CA PRO A 462 0.50 -9.71 -12.17
C PRO A 462 -0.42 -8.67 -12.84
N GLY A 463 -0.73 -7.58 -12.12
CA GLY A 463 -1.56 -6.50 -12.62
C GLY A 463 -3.07 -6.66 -12.46
N ARG A 464 -3.55 -7.75 -11.86
CA ARG A 464 -4.98 -7.86 -11.47
C ARG A 464 -5.29 -7.02 -10.23
N GLU A 465 -6.41 -6.31 -10.31
CA GLU A 465 -6.87 -5.41 -9.25
C GLU A 465 -7.65 -6.16 -8.18
N SER A 466 -7.59 -5.68 -6.95
CA SER A 466 -8.44 -6.23 -5.89
C SER A 466 -9.92 -5.98 -6.20
N MET A 467 -10.76 -6.90 -5.76
CA MET A 467 -12.22 -6.82 -5.91
C MET A 467 -12.79 -5.48 -5.45
N LEU A 468 -12.39 -5.01 -4.26
CA LEU A 468 -12.85 -3.72 -3.72
C LEU A 468 -12.40 -2.55 -4.58
N HIS A 469 -11.19 -2.62 -5.12
CA HIS A 469 -10.70 -1.60 -6.02
C HIS A 469 -11.52 -1.54 -7.30
N ARG A 470 -11.85 -2.69 -7.89
CA ARG A 470 -12.69 -2.77 -9.09
C ARG A 470 -14.08 -2.19 -8.86
N LEU A 471 -14.68 -2.41 -7.69
CA LEU A 471 -15.96 -1.77 -7.33
C LEU A 471 -15.80 -0.25 -7.24
N ALA A 472 -14.72 0.24 -6.61
CA ALA A 472 -14.43 1.66 -6.52
C ALA A 472 -14.34 2.33 -7.89
N THR A 473 -13.66 1.69 -8.85
CA THR A 473 -13.34 2.26 -10.16
C THR A 473 -14.49 2.19 -11.15
N ASN A 474 -15.37 1.20 -10.99
CA ASN A 474 -16.57 1.07 -11.81
C ASN A 474 -17.76 1.86 -11.23
N TRP A 475 -17.61 2.43 -10.03
CA TRP A 475 -18.64 3.25 -9.41
C TRP A 475 -18.81 4.58 -10.15
N ARG A 476 -20.01 4.78 -10.70
CA ARG A 476 -20.38 6.00 -11.41
C ARG A 476 -21.54 6.66 -10.66
N PRO A 477 -21.29 7.68 -9.82
CA PRO A 477 -22.31 8.22 -8.92
C PRO A 477 -23.49 8.88 -9.65
N GLU A 478 -23.31 9.32 -10.90
CA GLU A 478 -24.37 10.01 -11.65
C GLU A 478 -25.47 9.05 -12.13
N ASP A 479 -25.13 7.83 -12.57
CA ASP A 479 -26.07 6.83 -13.10
C ASP A 479 -26.33 5.66 -12.14
N MET A 480 -25.49 5.45 -11.12
CA MET A 480 -25.65 4.36 -10.15
C MET A 480 -26.12 4.84 -8.78
N ASP A 481 -26.96 4.03 -8.14
CA ASP A 481 -27.19 4.09 -6.69
C ASP A 481 -26.66 2.86 -5.96
N ILE A 482 -26.52 1.73 -6.68
CA ILE A 482 -25.91 0.51 -6.19
C ILE A 482 -25.05 -0.12 -7.28
N LEU A 483 -23.82 -0.51 -6.93
CA LEU A 483 -22.94 -1.33 -7.75
C LEU A 483 -22.58 -2.60 -6.98
N MET A 484 -22.97 -3.75 -7.51
CA MET A 484 -22.75 -5.06 -6.90
C MET A 484 -21.60 -5.82 -7.55
N LEU A 485 -20.92 -6.63 -6.75
CA LEU A 485 -20.10 -7.69 -7.28
C LEU A 485 -20.95 -8.93 -7.53
N LEU A 486 -20.80 -9.49 -8.72
CA LEU A 486 -21.50 -10.69 -9.18
C LEU A 486 -20.52 -11.84 -9.38
N MET A 487 -20.92 -13.06 -9.02
CA MET A 487 -20.17 -14.26 -9.35
C MET A 487 -20.98 -15.09 -10.37
N PRO A 488 -20.40 -15.50 -11.51
CA PRO A 488 -21.02 -16.48 -12.39
C PRO A 488 -21.35 -17.77 -11.63
N THR A 489 -22.58 -18.25 -11.75
CA THR A 489 -23.05 -19.41 -10.96
C THR A 489 -22.27 -20.69 -11.26
N ASP A 490 -21.75 -20.83 -12.47
CA ASP A 490 -20.91 -21.95 -12.92
C ASP A 490 -19.48 -21.92 -12.37
N ARG A 491 -19.06 -20.80 -11.76
CA ARG A 491 -17.74 -20.58 -11.16
C ARG A 491 -17.77 -20.44 -9.64
N ALA A 492 -18.96 -20.43 -9.03
CA ALA A 492 -19.11 -20.27 -7.59
C ALA A 492 -18.90 -21.60 -6.84
N HIS A 493 -17.90 -21.67 -5.96
CA HIS A 493 -17.69 -22.87 -5.14
C HIS A 493 -18.69 -22.93 -3.99
N GLY A 494 -19.41 -24.06 -3.85
CA GLY A 494 -20.37 -24.29 -2.78
C GLY A 494 -21.70 -23.55 -2.94
N TYR A 495 -22.08 -23.21 -4.18
CA TYR A 495 -23.35 -22.58 -4.51
C TYR A 495 -24.17 -23.47 -5.46
N ASP A 496 -25.32 -23.96 -4.98
CA ASP A 496 -26.24 -24.81 -5.75
C ASP A 496 -27.55 -24.07 -6.11
N GLY A 497 -27.55 -22.74 -6.08
CA GLY A 497 -28.74 -21.92 -6.32
C GLY A 497 -29.01 -21.64 -7.81
N ALA A 498 -30.23 -21.18 -8.11
CA ALA A 498 -30.66 -20.81 -9.46
C ALA A 498 -30.19 -19.41 -9.92
N GLY A 499 -29.20 -18.81 -9.24
CA GLY A 499 -28.76 -17.44 -9.46
C GLY A 499 -29.72 -16.37 -8.90
N ASP A 500 -29.22 -15.14 -8.86
CA ASP A 500 -29.91 -13.99 -8.25
C ASP A 500 -30.26 -12.88 -9.26
N TYR A 501 -29.44 -12.64 -10.28
CA TYR A 501 -29.58 -11.48 -11.18
C TYR A 501 -29.32 -11.80 -12.65
N HIS A 502 -30.13 -11.21 -13.53
CA HIS A 502 -29.79 -11.01 -14.94
C HIS A 502 -29.02 -9.70 -15.09
N ARG A 503 -28.06 -9.67 -16.03
CA ARG A 503 -27.22 -8.50 -16.31
C ARG A 503 -27.28 -8.19 -17.81
N ASP A 504 -27.52 -6.93 -18.16
CA ASP A 504 -27.49 -6.48 -19.55
C ASP A 504 -26.08 -6.07 -20.05
N GLY A 505 -25.98 -5.58 -21.28
CA GLY A 505 -24.72 -5.15 -21.89
C GLY A 505 -24.09 -3.91 -21.23
N GLU A 506 -24.90 -3.04 -20.61
CA GLU A 506 -24.44 -1.85 -19.88
C GLU A 506 -24.10 -2.16 -18.41
N GLY A 507 -24.46 -3.36 -17.95
CA GLY A 507 -24.24 -3.85 -16.60
C GLY A 507 -25.35 -3.54 -15.62
N ARG A 508 -26.54 -3.13 -16.08
CA ARG A 508 -27.72 -2.99 -15.23
C ARG A 508 -28.22 -4.37 -14.80
N LEU A 509 -28.74 -4.46 -13.58
CA LEU A 509 -29.22 -5.71 -13.02
C LEU A 509 -30.74 -5.73 -12.89
N THR A 510 -31.30 -6.87 -13.25
CA THR A 510 -32.68 -7.24 -12.96
C THR A 510 -32.67 -8.43 -12.01
N PRO A 511 -33.21 -8.31 -10.77
CA PRO A 511 -33.38 -9.45 -9.89
C PRO A 511 -34.17 -10.56 -10.59
N ARG A 512 -33.70 -11.80 -10.52
CA ARG A 512 -34.34 -12.97 -11.16
C ARG A 512 -35.83 -13.04 -10.81
N ARG A 513 -36.17 -12.81 -9.55
CA ARG A 513 -37.57 -12.84 -9.06
C ARG A 513 -38.49 -11.75 -9.61
N LEU A 514 -37.93 -10.67 -10.13
CA LEU A 514 -38.66 -9.56 -10.76
C LEU A 514 -38.59 -9.67 -12.30
N SER A 515 -37.94 -10.71 -12.82
CA SER A 515 -37.86 -10.94 -14.26
C SER A 515 -39.20 -11.45 -14.80
N PRO A 516 -39.43 -11.40 -16.13
CA PRO A 516 -40.62 -11.97 -16.75
C PRO A 516 -40.77 -13.49 -16.54
N ASP A 517 -39.69 -14.20 -16.22
CA ASP A 517 -39.69 -15.64 -15.92
C ASP A 517 -38.88 -15.91 -14.64
N PRO A 518 -39.50 -15.76 -13.45
CA PRO A 518 -38.84 -15.94 -12.17
C PRO A 518 -38.30 -17.35 -11.93
N GLU A 519 -38.83 -18.37 -12.59
CA GLU A 519 -38.42 -19.77 -12.40
C GLU A 519 -37.19 -20.12 -13.24
N ALA A 520 -36.93 -19.38 -14.32
CA ALA A 520 -35.72 -19.56 -15.13
C ALA A 520 -34.45 -19.18 -14.35
N PRO A 521 -33.35 -19.94 -14.48
CA PRO A 521 -32.11 -19.65 -13.79
C PRO A 521 -31.47 -18.34 -14.30
N ALA A 522 -30.80 -17.64 -13.40
CA ALA A 522 -29.99 -16.48 -13.71
C ALA A 522 -28.49 -16.85 -13.68
N ALA A 523 -27.71 -16.27 -14.58
CA ALA A 523 -26.29 -16.61 -14.73
C ALA A 523 -25.40 -16.10 -13.59
N TYR A 524 -25.90 -15.19 -12.75
CA TYR A 524 -25.09 -14.50 -11.75
C TYR A 524 -25.73 -14.55 -10.36
N MET A 525 -24.92 -14.84 -9.34
CA MET A 525 -25.26 -14.68 -7.93
C MET A 525 -24.62 -13.41 -7.35
N TYR A 526 -25.23 -12.85 -6.30
CA TYR A 526 -24.61 -11.77 -5.53
C TYR A 526 -23.44 -12.30 -4.72
N ALA A 527 -22.25 -11.75 -4.96
CA ALA A 527 -21.03 -12.16 -4.28
C ALA A 527 -20.84 -11.48 -2.90
N GLY A 528 -21.90 -10.91 -2.32
CA GLY A 528 -21.89 -10.44 -0.94
C GLY A 528 -21.12 -9.13 -0.70
N VAL A 529 -20.74 -8.41 -1.77
CA VAL A 529 -20.05 -7.10 -1.70
C VAL A 529 -20.71 -6.12 -2.67
N LEU A 530 -20.98 -4.91 -2.18
CA LEU A 530 -21.51 -3.83 -3.01
C LEU A 530 -21.03 -2.45 -2.55
N THR A 531 -21.22 -1.44 -3.40
CA THR A 531 -21.18 -0.02 -3.06
C THR A 531 -22.59 0.56 -3.22
N MET A 532 -23.04 1.39 -2.26
CA MET A 532 -24.35 2.04 -2.36
C MET A 532 -24.39 3.45 -1.77
N LYS A 533 -25.43 4.22 -2.10
CA LYS A 533 -25.63 5.57 -1.56
C LYS A 533 -26.50 5.59 -0.29
N PRO A 534 -26.22 6.51 0.66
CA PRO A 534 -27.09 6.78 1.81
C PRO A 534 -28.50 7.22 1.45
N VAL A 535 -28.67 7.96 0.35
CA VAL A 535 -29.96 8.51 -0.12
C VAL A 535 -31.05 7.44 -0.30
N LEU A 536 -30.65 6.18 -0.56
CA LEU A 536 -31.55 5.04 -0.71
C LEU A 536 -32.39 4.74 0.54
N PHE A 537 -32.00 5.28 1.68
CA PHE A 537 -32.65 5.05 2.97
C PHE A 537 -33.44 6.27 3.47
N GLU A 538 -33.47 7.38 2.70
CA GLU A 538 -34.19 8.58 3.10
C GLU A 538 -35.70 8.31 3.24
N GLY A 539 -36.28 8.76 4.34
CA GLY A 539 -37.70 8.56 4.65
C GLY A 539 -38.07 7.17 5.17
N LEU A 540 -37.12 6.23 5.27
CA LEU A 540 -37.36 4.92 5.88
C LEU A 540 -37.33 5.01 7.41
N ALA A 541 -38.11 4.17 8.08
CA ALA A 541 -38.07 4.02 9.53
C ALA A 541 -36.83 3.22 9.96
N ASN A 542 -36.29 3.51 11.14
CA ASN A 542 -35.22 2.72 11.75
C ASN A 542 -35.78 1.44 12.39
N GLU A 543 -36.23 0.52 11.54
CA GLU A 543 -36.89 -0.75 11.89
C GLU A 543 -36.20 -1.93 11.19
N PRO A 544 -36.45 -3.19 11.58
CA PRO A 544 -35.91 -4.35 10.87
C PRO A 544 -36.50 -4.52 9.46
N PHE A 545 -35.64 -4.58 8.43
CA PHE A 545 -36.02 -4.87 7.04
C PHE A 545 -34.82 -5.39 6.23
N SER A 546 -35.08 -5.99 5.06
CA SER A 546 -34.03 -6.59 4.21
C SER A 546 -33.43 -5.58 3.23
N LEU A 547 -32.11 -5.64 3.01
CA LEU A 547 -31.45 -4.88 1.93
C LEU A 547 -32.01 -5.23 0.54
N ARG A 548 -32.62 -6.41 0.38
CA ARG A 548 -33.26 -6.81 -0.88
C ARG A 548 -34.34 -5.84 -1.33
N GLU A 549 -35.06 -5.21 -0.40
CA GLU A 549 -36.08 -4.20 -0.72
C GLU A 549 -35.46 -2.93 -1.33
N ILE A 550 -34.24 -2.58 -0.92
CA ILE A 550 -33.48 -1.46 -1.47
C ILE A 550 -32.96 -1.80 -2.88
N PHE A 551 -32.53 -3.05 -3.08
CA PHE A 551 -32.05 -3.52 -4.38
C PHE A 551 -33.16 -3.50 -5.43
N ASP A 552 -34.38 -3.90 -5.07
CA ASP A 552 -35.53 -3.85 -5.97
C ASP A 552 -35.82 -2.42 -6.44
N LYS A 553 -35.92 -1.47 -5.51
CA LYS A 553 -36.17 -0.06 -5.84
C LYS A 553 -35.09 0.52 -6.75
N ALA A 554 -33.83 0.15 -6.52
CA ALA A 554 -32.72 0.56 -7.38
C ALA A 554 -32.82 -0.09 -8.78
N SER A 555 -33.29 -1.34 -8.87
CA SER A 555 -33.51 -2.01 -10.16
C SER A 555 -34.66 -1.38 -10.95
N GLU A 556 -35.79 -1.08 -10.29
CA GLU A 556 -36.96 -0.44 -10.90
C GLU A 556 -36.63 0.93 -11.52
N THR A 557 -35.72 1.68 -10.89
CA THR A 557 -35.24 2.97 -11.40
C THR A 557 -34.08 2.84 -12.38
N GLY A 558 -33.62 1.61 -12.65
CA GLY A 558 -32.50 1.33 -13.54
C GLY A 558 -31.14 1.76 -12.99
N ARG A 559 -31.02 1.97 -11.67
CA ARG A 559 -29.81 2.47 -10.98
C ARG A 559 -29.07 1.39 -10.19
N LEU A 560 -29.47 0.12 -10.36
CA LEU A 560 -28.76 -1.06 -9.87
C LEU A 560 -27.85 -1.64 -10.96
N PHE A 561 -26.55 -1.68 -10.70
CA PHE A 561 -25.53 -2.18 -11.61
C PHE A 561 -24.71 -3.31 -10.99
N GLY A 562 -24.04 -4.10 -11.83
CA GLY A 562 -23.13 -5.15 -11.39
C GLY A 562 -21.90 -5.33 -12.26
N ILE A 563 -20.78 -5.65 -11.61
CA ILE A 563 -19.54 -6.11 -12.25
C ILE A 563 -19.27 -7.57 -11.89
N ILE A 564 -18.71 -8.31 -12.84
CA ILE A 564 -18.46 -9.76 -12.71
C ILE A 564 -17.11 -9.97 -12.04
N HIS A 565 -17.08 -10.71 -10.93
CA HIS A 565 -15.87 -11.18 -10.26
C HIS A 565 -15.15 -12.20 -11.14
N ASP A 566 -13.84 -12.08 -11.23
CA ASP A 566 -12.99 -12.94 -12.04
C ASP A 566 -11.99 -13.78 -11.24
N GLY A 567 -11.95 -13.61 -9.92
CA GLY A 567 -11.18 -14.42 -8.96
C GLY A 567 -11.97 -15.61 -8.40
N GLU A 568 -11.34 -16.31 -7.45
CA GLU A 568 -11.94 -17.46 -6.76
C GLU A 568 -12.87 -17.01 -5.63
N TRP A 569 -14.05 -17.60 -5.58
CA TRP A 569 -15.09 -17.24 -4.61
C TRP A 569 -15.66 -18.45 -3.89
N TYR A 570 -15.67 -18.38 -2.55
CA TYR A 570 -16.11 -19.47 -1.70
C TYR A 570 -17.32 -19.03 -0.88
N HIS A 571 -18.46 -19.69 -1.11
CA HIS A 571 -19.66 -19.46 -0.32
C HIS A 571 -19.63 -20.33 0.95
N VAL A 572 -19.24 -19.74 2.09
CA VAL A 572 -19.14 -20.44 3.38
C VAL A 572 -20.47 -20.38 4.14
N GLY A 573 -21.44 -21.18 3.67
CA GLY A 573 -22.81 -21.20 4.17
C GLY A 573 -23.14 -22.27 5.21
N THR A 574 -22.42 -23.40 5.19
CA THR A 574 -22.65 -24.59 6.03
C THR A 574 -21.33 -25.13 6.62
N PRO A 575 -21.37 -26.00 7.66
CA PRO A 575 -20.16 -26.61 8.22
C PRO A 575 -19.33 -27.38 7.19
N GLU A 576 -19.99 -28.06 6.25
CA GLU A 576 -19.34 -28.82 5.18
C GLU A 576 -18.59 -27.88 4.23
N ALA A 577 -19.24 -26.80 3.78
CA ALA A 577 -18.62 -25.79 2.93
C ALA A 577 -17.43 -25.08 3.62
N LEU A 578 -17.50 -24.91 4.95
CA LEU A 578 -16.38 -24.40 5.75
C LEU A 578 -15.19 -25.36 5.74
N GLU A 579 -15.44 -26.66 5.87
CA GLU A 579 -14.38 -27.67 5.82
C GLU A 579 -13.73 -27.74 4.43
N ASP A 580 -14.54 -27.71 3.37
CA ASP A 580 -14.06 -27.72 2.00
C ASP A 580 -13.24 -26.47 1.66
N CYS A 581 -13.71 -25.31 2.11
CA CYS A 581 -12.94 -24.06 1.98
C CYS A 581 -11.61 -24.13 2.74
N ASN A 582 -11.58 -24.72 3.95
CA ASN A 582 -10.34 -24.93 4.69
C ASN A 582 -9.37 -25.88 3.96
N LYS A 583 -9.87 -26.94 3.30
CA LYS A 583 -9.03 -27.84 2.50
C LYS A 583 -8.47 -27.15 1.28
N ALA A 584 -9.29 -26.36 0.58
CA ALA A 584 -8.87 -25.61 -0.60
C ALA A 584 -7.80 -24.55 -0.27
N LEU A 585 -7.97 -23.84 0.85
CA LEU A 585 -7.10 -22.74 1.26
C LEU A 585 -5.95 -23.15 2.19
N GLY A 586 -5.96 -24.39 2.70
CA GLY A 586 -5.10 -24.87 3.77
C GLY A 586 -3.99 -25.85 3.37
N LYS A 587 -3.48 -25.82 2.13
CA LYS A 587 -2.26 -26.59 1.83
C LYS A 587 -1.12 -26.15 2.77
N PRO A 588 -0.43 -27.08 3.44
CA PRO A 588 0.75 -26.75 4.23
C PRO A 588 1.88 -26.29 3.31
N GLU A 589 2.48 -25.14 3.61
CA GLU A 589 3.90 -24.93 3.34
C GLU A 589 4.68 -25.92 4.21
N VAL A 590 5.03 -27.09 3.70
CA VAL A 590 6.24 -27.83 4.11
C VAL A 590 6.68 -28.75 2.97
N GLY A 591 7.85 -28.45 2.44
CA GLY A 591 8.71 -29.29 1.61
C GLY A 591 10.06 -28.62 1.55
#